data_AF-A0A1I9Y3N8-F1
#
_entry.id   AF-A0A1I9Y3N8-F1
#
_cell.length_a   1.000
_cell.length_b   1.000
_cell.length_c   1.000
_cell.angle_alpha   90.00
_cell.angle_beta   90.00
_cell.angle_gamma   90.00
#
_symmetry.space_group_name_H-M   'P 1'
#
loop_
_entity.id
_entity.type
_entity.pdbx_description
1 polymer ?
#
loop_
_entity_poly.entity_id
_entity_poly.type
_entity_poly.pdbx_seq_one_letter_code
_entity_poly.pdbx_strand_id
1 'polypeptide(L)'
;MRPPYRTARRQRGVAAIELALILLFFMGLLPFMLLFGRALLTYTALQKSVHDAARYMATMPLPQMAKNGSAAQGAAFARQMVVEAMAESWPEMESTRVSVDCVYFEELSSCGNHATAPQQVRLNVTVDMPMVFLPELTRKWLPQLGPIPLRANVTMRYVN
;
A
#
# COMPACT_ATOMS: atom_id res chain seq x y z
N MET A 1 -34.79 -55.17 39.96
CA MET A 1 -34.74 -53.69 39.91
C MET A 1 -34.11 -53.29 38.57
N ARG A 2 -34.80 -52.56 37.70
CA ARG A 2 -34.26 -52.09 36.41
C ARG A 2 -33.66 -50.68 36.60
N PRO A 3 -32.46 -50.39 36.06
CA PRO A 3 -31.86 -49.07 36.22
C PRO A 3 -32.67 -48.02 35.44
N PRO A 4 -32.77 -46.77 35.94
CA PRO A 4 -33.45 -45.70 35.23
C PRO A 4 -32.68 -45.35 33.96
N TYR A 5 -33.35 -45.44 32.82
CA TYR A 5 -32.84 -44.96 31.53
C TYR A 5 -32.67 -43.44 31.62
N ARG A 6 -31.41 -42.96 31.57
CA ARG A 6 -31.14 -41.51 31.43
C ARG A 6 -31.62 -41.08 30.04
N THR A 7 -32.63 -40.23 30.00
CA THR A 7 -33.05 -39.56 28.77
C THR A 7 -31.90 -38.69 28.27
N ALA A 8 -31.41 -38.99 27.07
CA ALA A 8 -30.40 -38.17 26.41
C ALA A 8 -30.96 -36.75 26.22
N ARG A 9 -30.48 -35.79 27.01
CA ARG A 9 -30.86 -34.38 26.91
C ARG A 9 -30.61 -33.94 25.47
N ARG A 10 -31.61 -33.38 24.80
CA ARG A 10 -31.52 -32.88 23.42
C ARG A 10 -30.58 -31.64 23.36
N GLN A 11 -29.28 -31.87 23.41
CA GLN A 11 -28.24 -30.83 23.29
C GLN A 11 -28.12 -30.26 21.86
N ARG A 12 -28.79 -30.86 20.87
CA ARG A 12 -28.73 -30.43 19.46
C ARG A 12 -29.16 -28.98 19.24
N GLY A 13 -30.13 -28.47 20.00
CA GLY A 13 -30.61 -27.09 19.85
C GLY A 13 -29.65 -26.06 20.47
N VAL A 14 -29.09 -26.36 21.64
CA VAL A 14 -28.15 -25.47 22.34
C VAL A 14 -26.85 -25.35 21.56
N ALA A 15 -26.32 -26.47 21.05
CA ALA A 15 -25.12 -26.47 20.23
C ALA A 15 -25.27 -25.65 18.93
N ALA A 16 -26.48 -25.63 18.34
CA ALA A 16 -26.75 -24.82 17.14
C ALA A 16 -26.75 -23.31 17.45
N ILE A 17 -27.24 -22.91 18.62
CA ILE A 17 -27.25 -21.50 19.06
C ILE A 17 -25.83 -21.04 19.38
N GLU A 18 -25.05 -21.86 20.10
CA GLU A 18 -23.64 -21.57 20.38
C GLU A 18 -22.85 -21.41 19.08
N LEU A 19 -23.04 -22.31 18.11
CA LEU A 19 -22.40 -22.18 16.79
C LEU A 19 -22.83 -20.90 16.06
N ALA A 20 -24.12 -20.54 16.10
CA ALA A 20 -24.62 -19.33 15.44
C ALA A 20 -23.98 -18.05 16.03
N LEU A 21 -23.79 -17.99 17.35
CA LEU A 21 -23.12 -16.86 18.01
C LEU A 21 -21.64 -16.78 17.63
N ILE A 22 -20.95 -17.92 17.58
CA ILE A 22 -19.55 -18.00 17.13
C ILE A 22 -19.43 -17.54 15.68
N LEU A 23 -20.29 -18.03 14.79
CA LEU A 23 -20.32 -17.64 13.38
C LEU A 23 -20.60 -16.16 13.20
N LEU A 24 -21.55 -15.60 13.95
CA LEU A 24 -21.84 -14.16 13.94
C LEU A 24 -20.61 -13.33 14.31
N PHE A 25 -19.88 -13.74 15.33
CA PHE A 25 -18.63 -13.08 15.74
C PHE A 25 -17.55 -13.17 14.66
N PHE A 26 -17.31 -14.37 14.09
CA PHE A 26 -16.33 -14.53 13.01
C PHE A 26 -16.72 -13.78 11.74
N MET A 27 -18.02 -13.66 11.44
CA MET A 27 -18.51 -12.89 10.31
C MET A 27 -18.19 -11.40 10.43
N GLY A 28 -18.15 -10.87 11.67
CA GLY A 28 -17.67 -9.51 11.94
C GLY A 28 -16.14 -9.39 11.93
N LEU A 29 -15.41 -10.40 12.39
CA LEU A 29 -13.94 -10.37 12.46
C LEU A 29 -13.25 -10.54 11.10
N LEU A 30 -13.82 -11.37 10.22
CA LEU A 30 -13.27 -11.70 8.91
C LEU A 30 -13.02 -10.48 8.00
N PRO A 31 -13.95 -9.53 7.81
CA PRO A 31 -13.68 -8.34 7.00
C PRO A 31 -12.56 -7.47 7.60
N PHE A 32 -12.43 -7.45 8.93
CA PHE A 32 -11.32 -6.77 9.59
C PHE A 32 -9.98 -7.40 9.21
N MET A 33 -9.86 -8.72 9.34
CA MET A 33 -8.63 -9.43 8.96
C MET A 33 -8.29 -9.26 7.47
N LEU A 34 -9.28 -9.31 6.59
CA LEU A 34 -9.08 -9.08 5.15
C LEU A 34 -8.64 -7.64 4.84
N LEU A 35 -9.21 -6.64 5.52
CA LEU A 35 -8.81 -5.24 5.39
C LEU A 35 -7.33 -5.08 5.74
N PHE A 36 -6.92 -5.54 6.92
CA PHE A 36 -5.54 -5.39 7.37
C PHE A 36 -4.57 -6.18 6.49
N GLY A 37 -4.96 -7.39 6.07
CA GLY A 37 -4.17 -8.17 5.11
C GLY A 37 -3.95 -7.43 3.80
N ARG A 38 -5.01 -6.84 3.21
CA ARG A 38 -4.89 -6.06 1.99
C ARG A 38 -4.06 -4.79 2.19
N ALA A 39 -4.25 -4.07 3.30
CA ALA A 39 -3.51 -2.86 3.62
C ALA A 39 -2.00 -3.12 3.77
N LEU A 40 -1.62 -4.18 4.48
CA LEU A 40 -0.22 -4.59 4.63
C LEU A 40 0.39 -5.06 3.30
N LEU A 41 -0.36 -5.79 2.49
CA LEU A 41 0.08 -6.20 1.15
C LEU A 41 0.34 -4.98 0.26
N THR A 42 -0.58 -4.01 0.21
CA THR A 42 -0.37 -2.78 -0.57
C THR A 42 0.79 -1.95 -0.03
N TYR A 43 0.95 -1.88 1.29
CA TYR A 43 2.02 -1.10 1.90
C TYR A 43 3.40 -1.67 1.54
N THR A 44 3.56 -2.99 1.66
CA THR A 44 4.82 -3.66 1.32
C THR A 44 5.12 -3.61 -0.18
N ALA A 45 4.10 -3.78 -1.03
CA ALA A 45 4.24 -3.59 -2.47
C ALA A 45 4.69 -2.17 -2.82
N LEU A 46 4.08 -1.16 -2.20
CA LEU A 46 4.42 0.25 -2.41
C LEU A 46 5.84 0.57 -1.95
N GLN A 47 6.24 0.13 -0.75
CA GLN A 47 7.59 0.38 -0.25
C GLN A 47 8.65 -0.25 -1.15
N LYS A 48 8.42 -1.48 -1.60
CA LYS A 48 9.34 -2.20 -2.48
C LYS A 48 9.45 -1.54 -3.85
N SER A 49 8.33 -1.18 -4.47
CA SER A 49 8.34 -0.57 -5.80
C SER A 49 8.98 0.82 -5.79
N VAL A 50 8.74 1.62 -4.76
CA VAL A 50 9.40 2.93 -4.58
C VAL A 50 10.90 2.76 -4.35
N HIS A 51 11.32 1.73 -3.62
CA HIS A 51 12.74 1.43 -3.43
C HIS A 51 13.42 1.00 -4.73
N ASP A 52 12.79 0.14 -5.53
CA ASP A 52 13.30 -0.29 -6.83
C ASP A 52 13.38 0.88 -7.83
N ALA A 53 12.37 1.74 -7.85
CA ALA A 53 12.34 2.96 -8.66
C ALA A 53 13.41 3.98 -8.22
N ALA A 54 13.63 4.13 -6.92
CA ALA A 54 14.70 4.99 -6.39
C ALA A 54 16.08 4.44 -6.79
N ARG A 55 16.27 3.13 -6.73
CA ARG A 55 17.50 2.47 -7.17
C ARG A 55 17.76 2.70 -8.65
N TYR A 56 16.75 2.53 -9.51
CA TYR A 56 16.86 2.81 -10.93
C TYR A 56 17.39 4.22 -11.19
N MET A 57 16.78 5.23 -10.57
CA MET A 57 17.20 6.64 -10.71
C MET A 57 18.59 6.90 -10.11
N ALA A 58 18.91 6.28 -8.97
CA ALA A 58 20.21 6.42 -8.32
C ALA A 58 21.38 5.86 -9.15
N THR A 59 21.10 4.90 -10.03
CA THR A 59 22.09 4.26 -10.93
C THR A 59 22.03 4.75 -12.38
N MET A 60 21.19 5.75 -12.68
CA MET A 60 21.06 6.27 -14.04
C MET A 60 22.36 6.96 -14.47
N PRO A 61 22.86 6.75 -15.71
CA PRO A 61 24.11 7.35 -16.16
C PRO A 61 24.11 8.88 -16.08
N LEU A 62 25.23 9.46 -15.64
CA LEU A 62 25.44 10.91 -15.56
C LEU A 62 25.06 11.69 -16.82
N PRO A 63 25.42 11.27 -18.05
CA PRO A 63 25.02 12.03 -19.26
C PRO A 63 23.52 12.06 -19.50
N GLN A 64 22.76 11.10 -18.96
CA GLN A 64 21.30 11.07 -19.01
C GLN A 64 20.70 11.88 -17.85
N MET A 65 21.31 11.80 -16.67
CA MET A 65 20.86 12.55 -15.49
C MET A 65 21.12 14.05 -15.62
N ALA A 66 22.19 14.46 -16.28
CA ALA A 66 22.57 15.88 -16.46
C ALA A 66 21.72 16.61 -17.51
N LYS A 67 20.92 15.90 -18.31
CA LYS A 67 20.05 16.47 -19.34
C LYS A 67 18.60 16.41 -18.87
N ASN A 68 17.97 17.58 -18.74
CA ASN A 68 16.56 17.72 -18.35
C ASN A 68 15.61 16.73 -19.06
N GLY A 69 15.70 16.60 -20.39
CA GLY A 69 14.81 15.72 -21.15
C GLY A 69 14.93 14.24 -20.78
N SER A 70 16.15 13.70 -20.69
CA SER A 70 16.38 12.30 -20.35
C SER A 70 16.16 12.01 -18.87
N ALA A 71 16.49 12.95 -17.97
CA ALA A 71 16.20 12.82 -16.55
C ALA A 71 14.68 12.82 -16.30
N ALA A 72 13.91 13.67 -17.00
CA ALA A 72 12.46 13.68 -16.93
C ALA A 72 11.85 12.37 -17.47
N GLN A 73 12.41 11.81 -18.55
CA GLN A 73 11.99 10.52 -19.09
C GLN A 73 12.31 9.37 -18.10
N GLY A 74 13.48 9.42 -17.45
CA GLY A 74 13.85 8.50 -16.38
C GLY A 74 12.89 8.56 -15.20
N ALA A 75 12.56 9.77 -14.75
CA ALA A 75 11.58 9.99 -13.69
C ALA A 75 10.18 9.48 -14.10
N ALA A 76 9.76 9.71 -15.34
CA ALA A 76 8.49 9.16 -15.84
C ALA A 76 8.48 7.62 -15.82
N PHE A 77 9.57 6.98 -16.23
CA PHE A 77 9.72 5.53 -16.14
C PHE A 77 9.70 5.03 -14.69
N ALA A 78 10.41 5.69 -13.79
CA ALA A 78 10.40 5.37 -12.35
C ALA A 78 8.98 5.46 -11.76
N ARG A 79 8.16 6.44 -12.18
CA ARG A 79 6.74 6.53 -11.80
C ARG A 79 5.94 5.35 -12.33
N GLN A 80 6.16 4.96 -13.59
CA GLN A 80 5.46 3.83 -14.19
C GLN A 80 5.79 2.50 -13.50
N MET A 81 7.04 2.29 -13.09
CA MET A 81 7.41 1.12 -12.28
C MET A 81 6.58 1.00 -11.00
N VAL A 82 6.36 2.13 -10.30
CA VAL A 82 5.53 2.16 -9.09
C VAL A 82 4.07 1.87 -9.40
N VAL A 83 3.52 2.48 -10.45
CA VAL A 83 2.12 2.27 -10.88
C VAL A 83 1.88 0.82 -11.30
N GLU A 84 2.78 0.25 -12.11
CA GLU A 84 2.69 -1.13 -12.58
C GLU A 84 2.76 -2.13 -11.42
N ALA A 85 3.72 -1.94 -10.49
CA ALA A 85 3.82 -2.78 -9.29
C ALA A 85 2.58 -2.67 -8.38
N MET A 86 1.86 -1.54 -8.47
CA MET A 86 0.64 -1.32 -7.70
C MET A 86 -0.63 -1.78 -8.43
N ALA A 87 -0.59 -2.08 -9.73
CA ALA A 87 -1.79 -2.33 -10.55
C ALA A 87 -2.70 -3.44 -10.00
N GLU A 88 -2.13 -4.53 -9.48
CA GLU A 88 -2.91 -5.66 -8.93
C GLU A 88 -3.56 -5.31 -7.59
N SER A 89 -2.84 -4.56 -6.76
CA SER A 89 -3.26 -4.26 -5.39
C SER A 89 -4.09 -2.98 -5.28
N TRP A 90 -3.89 -2.07 -6.24
CA TRP A 90 -4.63 -0.82 -6.42
C TRP A 90 -4.63 -0.35 -7.89
N PRO A 91 -5.70 -0.69 -8.65
CA PRO A 91 -5.82 -0.34 -10.06
C PRO A 91 -5.98 1.16 -10.36
N GLU A 92 -6.48 1.95 -9.41
CA GLU A 92 -6.71 3.40 -9.56
C GLU A 92 -5.46 4.24 -9.22
N MET A 93 -4.29 3.61 -9.06
CA MET A 93 -3.05 4.30 -8.76
C MET A 93 -2.59 5.15 -9.96
N GLU A 94 -2.45 6.46 -9.75
CA GLU A 94 -1.97 7.39 -10.77
C GLU A 94 -0.48 7.73 -10.62
N SER A 95 0.23 7.94 -11.73
CA SER A 95 1.64 8.32 -11.73
C SER A 95 1.90 9.70 -11.10
N THR A 96 0.91 10.58 -11.06
CA THR A 96 0.97 11.93 -10.45
C THR A 96 1.16 11.89 -8.94
N ARG A 97 0.76 10.78 -8.30
CA ARG A 97 0.94 10.54 -6.87
C ARG A 97 2.40 10.22 -6.49
N VAL A 98 3.25 9.98 -7.49
CA VAL A 98 4.66 9.63 -7.32
C VAL A 98 5.54 10.84 -7.67
N SER A 99 6.03 11.50 -6.63
CA SER A 99 7.03 12.58 -6.76
C SER A 99 8.44 12.00 -6.83
N VAL A 100 9.23 12.50 -7.78
CA VAL A 100 10.61 12.08 -8.03
C VAL A 100 11.44 13.34 -8.07
N ASP A 101 12.25 13.53 -7.04
CA ASP A 101 13.07 14.71 -6.84
C ASP A 101 14.53 14.33 -6.65
N CYS A 102 15.43 15.23 -7.01
CA CYS A 102 16.86 15.08 -6.84
C CYS A 102 17.39 16.16 -5.89
N VAL A 103 18.35 15.79 -5.06
CA VAL A 103 19.00 16.72 -4.11
C VAL A 103 20.32 17.19 -4.71
N TYR A 104 20.44 18.49 -4.90
CA TYR A 104 21.64 19.18 -5.36
C TYR A 104 22.08 20.18 -4.29
N PHE A 105 23.30 20.03 -3.76
CA PHE A 105 23.82 20.96 -2.75
C PHE A 105 22.84 21.22 -1.58
N GLU A 106 22.16 20.16 -1.11
CA GLU A 106 21.11 20.19 -0.06
C GLU A 106 19.76 20.81 -0.44
N GLU A 107 19.59 21.31 -1.67
CA GLU A 107 18.31 21.76 -2.20
C GLU A 107 17.58 20.65 -2.96
N LEU A 108 16.26 20.60 -2.82
CA LEU A 108 15.40 19.65 -3.53
C LEU A 108 14.89 20.28 -4.82
N SER A 109 15.20 19.66 -5.96
CA SER A 109 14.73 20.12 -7.27
C SER A 109 14.41 18.95 -8.20
N SER A 110 13.73 19.22 -9.31
CA SER A 110 13.55 18.24 -10.37
C SER A 110 14.89 17.69 -10.86
N CYS A 111 14.96 16.39 -11.10
CA CYS A 111 16.15 15.75 -11.66
C CYS A 111 16.46 16.30 -13.06
N GLY A 112 17.74 16.61 -13.31
CA GLY A 112 18.23 17.15 -14.58
C GLY A 112 18.39 18.66 -14.65
N ASN A 113 17.94 19.40 -13.63
CA ASN A 113 18.04 20.87 -13.59
C ASN A 113 19.49 21.39 -13.63
N HIS A 114 20.45 20.57 -13.19
CA HIS A 114 21.87 20.92 -13.15
C HIS A 114 22.67 19.95 -14.03
N ALA A 115 23.75 20.45 -14.62
CA ALA A 115 24.69 19.64 -15.41
C ALA A 115 25.55 18.69 -14.56
N THR A 116 25.49 18.82 -13.23
CA THR A 116 26.23 18.00 -12.26
C THR A 116 25.41 16.80 -11.80
N ALA A 117 26.10 15.80 -11.25
CA ALA A 117 25.44 14.67 -10.59
C ALA A 117 24.65 15.16 -9.35
N PRO A 118 23.41 14.68 -9.12
CA PRO A 118 22.75 14.88 -7.84
C PRO A 118 23.50 14.11 -6.74
N GLN A 119 23.40 14.56 -5.49
CA GLN A 119 23.97 13.82 -4.36
C GLN A 119 23.05 12.68 -3.94
N GLN A 120 21.75 12.91 -3.99
CA GLN A 120 20.71 11.97 -3.60
C GLN A 120 19.52 12.05 -4.54
N VAL A 121 18.80 10.95 -4.68
CA VAL A 121 17.49 10.87 -5.32
C VAL A 121 16.45 10.56 -4.27
N ARG A 122 15.32 11.26 -4.31
CA ARG A 122 14.21 11.13 -3.37
C ARG A 122 12.94 10.79 -4.13
N LEU A 123 12.33 9.68 -3.78
CA LEU A 123 10.99 9.34 -4.26
C LEU A 123 10.02 9.41 -3.08
N ASN A 124 8.92 10.12 -3.28
CA ASN A 124 7.88 10.25 -2.27
C ASN A 124 6.51 9.96 -2.90
N VAL A 125 5.77 9.06 -2.26
CA VAL A 125 4.44 8.63 -2.66
C VAL A 125 3.50 8.79 -1.49
N THR A 126 2.43 9.54 -1.69
CA THR A 126 1.39 9.78 -0.68
C THR A 126 0.03 9.49 -1.28
N VAL A 127 -0.58 8.41 -0.83
CA VAL A 127 -1.76 7.83 -1.47
C VAL A 127 -2.73 7.28 -0.44
N ASP A 128 -4.03 7.46 -0.68
CA ASP A 128 -5.08 7.09 0.26
C ASP A 128 -5.78 5.81 -0.20
N MET A 129 -5.64 4.72 0.57
CA MET A 129 -6.26 3.45 0.20
C MET A 129 -7.79 3.52 0.34
N PRO A 130 -8.57 3.19 -0.71
CA PRO A 130 -10.02 3.12 -0.60
C PRO A 130 -10.47 1.87 0.16
N MET A 131 -11.40 2.04 1.11
CA MET A 131 -12.04 0.93 1.81
C MET A 131 -13.29 0.45 1.07
N VAL A 132 -13.13 -0.51 0.17
CA VAL A 132 -14.18 -0.96 -0.76
C VAL A 132 -15.12 -2.02 -0.16
N PHE A 133 -14.73 -2.69 0.92
CA PHE A 133 -15.47 -3.83 1.51
C PHE A 133 -16.47 -3.43 2.61
N LEU A 134 -16.42 -2.20 3.12
CA LEU A 134 -17.39 -1.71 4.10
C LEU A 134 -18.68 -1.26 3.37
N PRO A 135 -19.85 -1.81 3.71
CA PRO A 135 -21.11 -1.32 3.17
C PRO A 135 -21.27 0.18 3.43
N GLU A 136 -21.90 0.93 2.52
CA GLU A 136 -22.29 2.34 2.68
C GLU A 136 -22.92 2.62 4.06
N LEU A 137 -23.71 1.67 4.58
CA LEU A 137 -24.33 1.74 5.90
C LEU A 137 -23.33 1.88 7.06
N THR A 138 -22.20 1.20 6.99
CA THR A 138 -21.14 1.25 8.02
C THR A 138 -20.30 2.52 7.95
N ARG A 139 -20.08 3.08 6.74
CA ARG A 139 -19.40 4.37 6.58
C ARG A 139 -20.13 5.51 7.27
N LYS A 140 -21.47 5.49 7.24
CA LYS A 140 -22.31 6.50 7.91
C LYS A 140 -22.23 6.43 9.45
N TRP A 141 -22.04 5.22 10.00
CA TRP A 141 -21.94 4.99 11.44
C TRP A 141 -20.51 5.12 11.99
N LEU A 142 -19.49 4.93 11.15
CA LEU A 142 -18.09 5.08 11.53
C LEU A 142 -17.36 6.05 10.58
N PRO A 143 -17.67 7.35 10.62
CA PRO A 143 -17.04 8.36 9.75
C PRO A 143 -15.53 8.52 9.97
N GLN A 144 -15.03 8.04 11.10
CA GLN A 144 -13.62 8.03 11.47
C GLN A 144 -12.82 6.87 10.85
N LEU A 145 -13.48 5.90 10.21
CA LEU A 145 -12.86 5.03 9.22
C LEU A 145 -12.70 5.81 7.90
N GLY A 146 -11.87 6.84 7.92
CA GLY A 146 -11.42 7.55 6.72
C GLY A 146 -10.41 6.73 5.92
N PRO A 147 -10.12 7.12 4.67
CA PRO A 147 -9.08 6.48 3.86
C PRO A 147 -7.78 6.33 4.65
N ILE A 148 -7.13 5.17 4.55
CA ILE A 148 -5.86 4.93 5.26
C ILE A 148 -4.74 5.56 4.42
N PRO A 149 -4.03 6.59 4.91
CA PRO A 149 -2.96 7.21 4.16
C PRO A 149 -1.75 6.28 4.15
N LEU A 150 -1.38 5.79 2.98
CA LEU A 150 -0.14 5.07 2.73
C LEU A 150 0.92 6.08 2.27
N ARG A 151 2.07 6.06 2.94
CA ARG A 151 3.20 6.92 2.61
C ARG A 151 4.45 6.07 2.45
N ALA A 152 5.15 6.27 1.33
CA ALA A 152 6.44 5.68 1.07
C ALA A 152 7.40 6.78 0.63
N ASN A 153 8.46 6.98 1.41
CA ASN A 153 9.52 7.94 1.11
C ASN A 153 10.85 7.20 1.13
N VAL A 154 11.56 7.22 0.01
CA VAL A 154 12.87 6.57 -0.13
C VAL A 154 13.87 7.60 -0.63
N THR A 155 14.99 7.69 0.07
CA THR A 155 16.11 8.54 -0.32
C THR A 155 17.33 7.65 -0.56
N MET A 156 17.89 7.69 -1.76
CA MET A 156 19.11 6.96 -2.11
C MET A 156 20.22 7.90 -2.51
N ARG A 157 21.45 7.57 -2.15
CA ARG A 157 22.62 8.26 -2.67
C ARG A 157 22.77 7.93 -4.16
N TYR A 158 23.07 8.93 -4.97
CA TYR A 158 23.38 8.72 -6.38
C TYR A 158 24.76 8.05 -6.50
N VAL A 159 24.84 6.96 -7.25
CA VAL A 159 26.06 6.16 -7.43
C VAL A 159 26.20 5.85 -8.92
N ASN A 160 26.99 6.67 -9.61
CA ASN A 160 27.36 6.46 -11.00
C ASN A 160 28.72 7.09 -11.30
#